data_AF-T2JMX8-F1
#
_entry.id   AF-T2JMX8-F1
#
_cell.length_a   1.000
_cell.length_b   1.000
_cell.length_c   1.000
_cell.angle_alpha   90.00
_cell.angle_beta   90.00
_cell.angle_gamma   90.00
#
_symmetry.space_group_name_H-M   'P 1'
#
loop_
_entity.id
_entity.type
_entity.pdbx_description
1 polymer ?
#
loop_
_entity_poly.entity_id
_entity_poly.type
_entity_poly.pdbx_seq_one_letter_code
_entity_poly.pdbx_strand_id
1 'polypeptide(L)'
;MLTLQNSSIATSLYNWKRAFSQRLKQLESIFLNLPLSPKHSDALIDLPLYVLQWFRDLALLKGIPFNYLVPDEKLLPSESIRFFCVDPLWVHCLLDGAFSIGRVTGADVTEDSVTRSRESGITRDSEEKLTGIIMRSQVVAGWPGLLVDGYDTAVADADSIDSTEGNLLPLVRMDKLAKDVLICIFKGEVKTVDIHQNPKLCTLG
;
A
#
# COMPACT_ATOMS: atom_id res chain seq x y z
N MET A 1 7.42 15.48 4.46
CA MET A 1 6.62 14.47 5.19
C MET A 1 5.36 14.22 4.37
N LEU A 2 5.13 13.00 3.86
CA LEU A 2 4.06 12.70 2.89
C LEU A 2 2.65 13.04 3.40
N THR A 3 2.44 12.93 4.70
CA THR A 3 1.20 13.32 5.39
C THR A 3 0.91 14.83 5.34
N LEU A 4 1.94 15.68 5.33
CA LEU A 4 1.78 17.15 5.27
C LEU A 4 1.36 17.65 3.88
N GLN A 5 1.58 16.85 2.83
CA GLN A 5 1.09 17.17 1.49
C GLN A 5 -0.45 17.03 1.41
N ASN A 6 -1.07 16.29 2.34
CA ASN A 6 -2.51 16.11 2.42
C ASN A 6 -3.07 16.59 3.77
N SER A 7 -3.37 17.89 3.84
CA SER A 7 -3.82 18.55 5.07
C SER A 7 -5.14 17.99 5.61
N SER A 8 -6.04 17.49 4.76
CA SER A 8 -7.33 16.93 5.20
C SER A 8 -7.14 15.58 5.89
N ILE A 9 -6.27 14.72 5.36
CA ILE A 9 -5.93 13.43 5.98
C ILE A 9 -5.20 13.64 7.31
N ALA A 10 -4.22 14.55 7.34
CA ALA A 10 -3.48 14.87 8.56
C ALA A 10 -4.42 15.39 9.68
N THR A 11 -5.30 16.33 9.35
CA THR A 11 -6.27 16.90 10.32
C THR A 11 -7.23 15.84 10.84
N SER A 12 -7.68 14.95 9.97
CA SER A 12 -8.67 13.95 10.33
C SER A 12 -8.09 12.80 11.14
N LEU A 13 -6.89 12.34 10.78
CA LEU A 13 -6.13 11.38 11.57
C LEU A 13 -5.83 11.94 12.96
N TYR A 14 -5.44 13.22 13.04
CA TYR A 14 -5.23 13.91 14.31
C TYR A 14 -6.50 13.99 15.18
N ASN A 15 -7.62 14.41 14.59
CA ASN A 15 -8.90 14.53 15.29
C ASN A 15 -9.39 13.17 15.79
N TRP A 16 -9.26 12.13 14.96
CA TRP A 16 -9.62 10.77 15.33
C TRP A 16 -8.77 10.27 16.50
N LYS A 17 -7.44 10.44 16.43
CA LYS A 17 -6.53 10.07 17.53
C LYS A 17 -6.91 10.75 18.83
N ARG A 18 -7.18 12.07 18.78
CA ARG A 18 -7.59 12.82 19.98
C ARG A 18 -8.90 12.31 20.57
N ALA A 19 -9.90 12.04 19.73
CA ALA A 19 -11.18 11.53 20.19
C ALA A 19 -11.03 10.12 20.82
N PHE A 20 -10.16 9.28 20.24
CA PHE A 20 -9.83 7.95 20.76
C PHE A 20 -9.15 8.02 22.14
N SER A 21 -8.08 8.83 22.28
CA SER A 21 -7.38 9.03 23.56
C SER A 21 -8.29 9.58 24.66
N GLN A 22 -9.13 10.57 24.34
CA GLN A 22 -10.10 11.12 25.29
C GLN A 22 -11.09 10.06 25.77
N ARG A 23 -11.56 9.20 24.85
CA ARG A 23 -12.48 8.13 25.18
C ARG A 23 -11.82 7.05 26.04
N LEU A 24 -10.57 6.70 25.76
CA LEU A 24 -9.82 5.71 26.53
C LEU A 24 -9.64 6.16 27.98
N LYS A 25 -9.29 7.44 28.21
CA LYS A 25 -9.21 8.06 29.53
C LYS A 25 -10.57 8.11 30.26
N GLN A 26 -11.65 8.40 29.53
CA GLN A 26 -13.01 8.33 30.10
C GLN A 26 -13.34 6.90 30.56
N LEU A 27 -13.04 5.89 29.73
CA LEU A 27 -13.26 4.50 30.10
C LEU A 27 -12.43 4.09 31.32
N GLU A 28 -11.14 4.40 31.37
CA GLU A 28 -10.30 4.12 32.55
C GLU A 28 -10.88 4.75 33.82
N SER A 29 -11.29 6.01 33.76
CA SER A 29 -11.91 6.71 34.90
C SER A 29 -13.25 6.10 35.34
N ILE A 30 -14.02 5.53 34.40
CA ILE A 30 -15.28 4.84 34.68
C ILE A 30 -15.00 3.47 35.31
N PHE A 31 -14.02 2.72 34.80
CA PHE A 31 -13.62 1.41 35.33
C PHE A 31 -13.08 1.49 36.76
N LEU A 32 -12.38 2.55 37.12
CA LEU A 32 -11.91 2.79 38.50
C LEU A 32 -13.05 3.00 39.50
N ASN A 33 -14.25 3.38 39.04
CA ASN A 33 -15.34 3.86 39.89
C ASN A 33 -16.61 2.99 39.86
N LEU A 34 -16.63 1.83 39.18
CA LEU A 34 -17.85 1.01 39.03
C LEU A 34 -17.64 -0.49 39.34
N PRO A 35 -18.49 -1.11 40.19
CA PRO A 35 -18.39 -2.54 40.53
C PRO A 35 -19.10 -3.48 39.53
N LEU A 36 -19.56 -2.99 38.38
CA LEU A 36 -20.27 -3.77 37.37
C LEU A 36 -19.54 -3.76 36.04
N SER A 37 -19.29 -4.96 35.51
CA SER A 37 -18.69 -5.16 34.19
C SER A 37 -19.64 -4.63 33.10
N PRO A 38 -19.23 -3.63 32.30
CA PRO A 38 -20.06 -3.10 31.24
C PRO A 38 -20.28 -4.16 30.17
N LYS A 39 -21.54 -4.38 29.78
CA LYS A 39 -21.88 -5.15 28.59
C LYS A 39 -21.15 -4.53 27.39
N HIS A 40 -20.37 -5.37 26.74
CA HIS A 40 -19.49 -5.07 25.63
C HIS A 40 -20.33 -4.71 24.39
N SER A 41 -20.71 -3.43 24.21
CA SER A 41 -21.34 -2.98 22.95
C SER A 41 -21.13 -1.49 22.66
N ASP A 42 -20.43 -1.24 21.54
CA ASP A 42 -20.83 -0.31 20.47
C ASP A 42 -20.72 1.21 20.63
N ALA A 43 -19.52 1.72 20.91
CA ALA A 43 -19.09 3.00 20.31
C ALA A 43 -17.56 3.09 20.26
N LEU A 44 -16.93 2.22 19.46
CA LEU A 44 -15.55 2.45 19.04
C LEU A 44 -15.61 3.58 18.00
N ILE A 45 -14.77 4.59 18.16
CA ILE A 45 -14.61 5.60 17.12
C ILE A 45 -13.83 4.92 16.00
N ASP A 46 -14.53 4.43 14.99
CA ASP A 46 -13.90 3.78 13.85
C ASP A 46 -13.06 4.77 13.07
N LEU A 47 -11.94 4.29 12.53
CA LEU A 47 -11.10 5.08 11.64
C LEU A 47 -11.92 5.46 10.40
N PRO A 48 -11.99 6.74 10.02
CA PRO A 48 -12.74 7.13 8.83
C PRO A 48 -12.26 6.36 7.60
N LEU A 49 -13.19 5.83 6.81
CA LEU A 49 -12.90 4.91 5.70
C LEU A 49 -11.88 5.47 4.69
N TYR A 50 -11.89 6.78 4.44
CA TYR A 50 -10.92 7.40 3.53
C TYR A 50 -9.49 7.46 4.11
N VAL A 51 -9.35 7.56 5.44
CA VAL A 51 -8.03 7.47 6.10
C VAL A 51 -7.52 6.04 6.02
N LEU A 52 -8.39 5.07 6.25
CA LEU A 52 -8.07 3.65 6.07
C LEU A 52 -7.66 3.32 4.63
N GLN A 53 -8.41 3.83 3.64
CA GLN A 53 -8.07 3.69 2.23
C GLN A 53 -6.72 4.33 1.91
N TRP A 54 -6.42 5.50 2.47
CA TRP A 54 -5.12 6.13 2.31
C TRP A 54 -3.97 5.29 2.87
N PHE A 55 -4.13 4.68 4.04
CA PHE A 55 -3.12 3.74 4.58
C PHE A 55 -2.95 2.50 3.69
N ARG A 56 -4.04 1.95 3.15
CA ARG A 56 -3.98 0.84 2.18
C ARG A 56 -3.23 1.23 0.91
N ASP A 57 -3.51 2.41 0.38
CA ASP A 57 -2.82 2.94 -0.79
C ASP A 57 -1.34 3.19 -0.51
N LEU A 58 -1.00 3.72 0.68
CA LEU A 58 0.37 3.92 1.10
C LEU A 58 1.14 2.60 1.27
N ALA A 59 0.48 1.55 1.76
CA ALA A 59 1.06 0.20 1.85
C ALA A 59 1.39 -0.38 0.46
N LEU A 60 0.64 0.01 -0.58
CA LEU A 60 0.92 -0.28 -1.99
C LEU A 60 1.85 0.74 -2.65
N LEU A 61 2.51 1.58 -1.85
CA LEU A 61 3.47 2.61 -2.26
C LEU A 61 2.85 3.75 -3.09
N LYS A 62 1.51 3.89 -3.09
CA LYS A 62 0.82 4.95 -3.83
C LYS A 62 1.02 6.29 -3.12
N GLY A 63 1.12 7.35 -3.91
CA GLY A 63 1.39 8.69 -3.40
C GLY A 63 2.82 8.91 -2.91
N ILE A 64 3.71 7.91 -3.01
CA ILE A 64 5.14 8.07 -2.77
C ILE A 64 5.77 8.69 -4.02
N PRO A 65 6.47 9.84 -3.91
CA PRO A 65 7.10 10.47 -5.05
C PRO A 65 8.15 9.56 -5.69
N PHE A 66 8.26 9.61 -7.02
CA PHE A 66 9.09 8.70 -7.80
C PHE A 66 10.56 8.65 -7.33
N ASN A 67 11.14 9.78 -6.93
CA ASN A 67 12.52 9.88 -6.44
C ASN A 67 12.77 9.16 -5.10
N TYR A 68 11.73 8.79 -4.34
CA TYR A 68 11.86 7.94 -3.16
C TYR A 68 11.86 6.45 -3.52
N LEU A 69 11.31 6.08 -4.68
CA LEU A 69 11.28 4.70 -5.18
C LEU A 69 12.53 4.39 -6.02
N VAL A 70 12.95 5.36 -6.83
CA VAL A 70 14.14 5.28 -7.70
C VAL A 70 15.01 6.51 -7.44
N PRO A 71 15.95 6.44 -6.47
CA PRO A 71 16.74 7.59 -6.06
C PRO A 71 17.84 7.99 -7.07
N ASP A 72 18.31 7.05 -7.89
CA ASP A 72 19.35 7.28 -8.91
C ASP A 72 18.84 6.79 -10.27
N GLU A 73 19.04 7.60 -11.32
CA GLU A 73 18.69 7.26 -12.70
C GLU A 73 19.39 5.98 -13.18
N LYS A 74 20.58 5.65 -12.66
CA LYS A 74 21.29 4.41 -12.99
C LYS A 74 20.54 3.15 -12.55
N LEU A 75 19.64 3.26 -11.57
CA LEU A 75 18.81 2.14 -11.12
C LEU A 75 17.72 1.81 -12.15
N LEU A 76 17.23 2.82 -12.89
CA LEU A 76 16.22 2.66 -13.94
C LEU A 76 16.60 3.45 -15.22
N PRO A 77 17.59 2.95 -15.99
CA PRO A 77 17.97 3.55 -17.27
C PRO A 77 16.82 3.59 -18.29
N SER A 78 16.97 4.39 -19.34
CA SER A 78 16.04 4.37 -20.48
C SER A 78 15.95 2.98 -21.11
N GLU A 79 14.75 2.56 -21.48
CA GLU A 79 14.46 1.24 -22.07
C GLU A 79 14.94 0.09 -21.17
N SER A 80 14.47 0.11 -19.91
CA SER A 80 14.81 -0.93 -18.95
C SER A 80 13.62 -1.34 -18.08
N ILE A 81 13.70 -2.57 -17.58
CA ILE A 81 12.81 -3.14 -16.58
C ILE A 81 13.64 -3.60 -15.37
N ARG A 82 13.08 -3.43 -14.17
CA ARG A 82 13.64 -3.92 -12.91
C ARG A 82 12.57 -4.66 -12.15
N PHE A 83 12.98 -5.78 -11.56
CA PHE A 83 12.16 -6.56 -10.64
C PHE A 83 12.51 -6.16 -9.21
N PHE A 84 11.52 -6.15 -8.32
CA PHE A 84 11.71 -5.87 -6.91
C PHE A 84 10.76 -6.67 -6.03
N CYS A 85 11.13 -6.82 -4.77
CA CYS A 85 10.23 -7.22 -3.69
C CYS A 85 9.99 -6.02 -2.78
N VAL A 86 8.78 -5.89 -2.25
CA VAL A 86 8.47 -4.89 -1.24
C VAL A 86 8.94 -5.43 0.10
N ASP A 87 9.84 -4.70 0.75
CA ASP A 87 10.27 -5.03 2.10
C ASP A 87 9.11 -4.75 3.09
N PRO A 88 8.56 -5.77 3.76
CA PRO A 88 7.46 -5.59 4.69
C PRO A 88 7.87 -4.72 5.90
N LEU A 89 9.13 -4.81 6.35
CA LEU A 89 9.63 -3.97 7.44
C LEU A 89 9.68 -2.50 7.02
N TRP A 90 10.11 -2.22 5.78
CA TRP A 90 10.11 -0.85 5.27
C TRP A 90 8.69 -0.27 5.20
N VAL A 91 7.71 -1.05 4.73
CA VAL A 91 6.30 -0.64 4.73
C VAL A 91 5.78 -0.44 6.16
N HIS A 92 6.11 -1.33 7.10
CA HIS A 92 5.73 -1.16 8.50
C HIS A 92 6.27 0.12 9.10
N CYS A 93 7.54 0.47 8.84
CA CYS A 93 8.16 1.71 9.27
C CYS A 93 7.51 2.93 8.60
N LEU A 94 7.17 2.84 7.32
CA LEU A 94 6.47 3.89 6.58
C LEU A 94 5.08 4.18 7.18
N LEU A 95 4.29 3.12 7.40
CA LEU A 95 2.96 3.23 8.01
C LEU A 95 3.05 3.73 9.45
N ASP A 96 4.04 3.30 10.22
CA ASP A 96 4.27 3.81 11.58
C ASP A 96 4.62 5.31 11.58
N GLY A 97 5.50 5.74 10.67
CA GLY A 97 5.83 7.16 10.46
C GLY A 97 4.61 7.99 10.06
N ALA A 98 3.74 7.46 9.21
CA ALA A 98 2.47 8.09 8.84
C ALA A 98 1.51 8.19 10.03
N PHE A 99 1.41 7.11 10.82
CA PHE A 99 0.62 7.09 12.04
C PHE A 99 1.18 8.03 13.10
N SER A 100 2.47 8.35 13.08
CA SER A 100 3.14 9.20 14.08
C SER A 100 2.63 10.64 14.17
N ILE A 101 1.73 11.06 13.28
CA ILE A 101 1.23 12.43 13.26
C ILE A 101 0.47 12.74 14.57
N GLY A 102 0.74 13.91 15.14
CA GLY A 102 0.07 14.36 16.37
C GLY A 102 0.63 13.80 17.68
N ARG A 103 1.73 13.04 17.67
CA ARG A 103 2.46 12.68 18.90
C ARG A 103 3.05 13.93 19.55
N VAL A 104 2.73 14.19 20.81
CA VAL A 104 3.25 15.30 21.61
C VAL A 104 3.96 14.78 22.87
N THR A 105 3.58 13.60 23.38
CA THR A 105 4.09 13.04 24.63
C THR A 105 4.47 11.56 24.50
N GLY A 106 5.30 11.05 25.42
CA GLY A 106 5.65 9.63 25.48
C GLY A 106 4.47 8.71 25.79
N ALA A 107 3.40 9.22 26.40
CA ALA A 107 2.16 8.46 26.63
C ALA A 107 1.41 8.18 25.32
N ASP A 108 1.57 9.05 24.31
CA ASP A 108 0.96 8.86 22.99
C ASP A 108 1.59 7.64 22.26
N VAL A 109 2.83 7.28 22.59
CA VAL A 109 3.53 6.10 22.04
C VAL A 109 2.91 4.79 22.56
N THR A 110 2.56 4.75 23.86
CA THR A 110 1.89 3.59 24.44
C THR A 110 0.46 3.43 23.92
N GLU A 111 -0.27 4.53 23.75
CA GLU A 111 -1.63 4.52 23.17
C GLU A 111 -1.62 4.11 21.68
N ASP A 112 -0.59 4.50 20.91
CA ASP A 112 -0.41 4.08 19.51
C ASP A 112 -0.25 2.56 19.37
N SER A 113 0.46 1.91 20.30
CA SER A 113 0.65 0.44 20.25
C SER A 113 -0.66 -0.35 20.44
N VAL A 114 -1.54 0.15 21.31
CA VAL A 114 -2.88 -0.41 21.55
C VAL A 114 -3.81 -0.14 20.37
N THR A 115 -3.71 1.06 19.79
CA THR A 115 -4.52 1.44 18.64
C THR A 115 -4.12 0.63 17.40
N ARG A 116 -2.81 0.49 17.15
CA ARG A 116 -2.24 -0.29 16.04
C ARG A 116 -2.57 -1.78 16.14
N SER A 117 -2.51 -2.36 17.34
CA SER A 117 -2.88 -3.77 17.53
C SER A 117 -4.36 -4.03 17.23
N ARG A 118 -5.25 -3.06 17.48
CA ARG A 118 -6.66 -3.13 17.08
C ARG A 118 -6.86 -2.92 15.58
N GLU A 119 -6.11 -1.99 14.99
CA GLU A 119 -6.07 -1.75 13.55
C GLU A 119 -5.18 -2.74 12.80
N SER A 120 -4.82 -3.88 13.41
CA SER A 120 -4.02 -4.93 12.74
C SER A 120 -4.63 -5.41 11.43
N GLY A 121 -5.89 -5.11 11.11
CA GLY A 121 -6.46 -5.32 9.78
C GLY A 121 -5.81 -4.48 8.66
N ILE A 122 -5.15 -3.37 9.00
CA ILE A 122 -4.33 -2.55 8.07
C ILE A 122 -3.01 -3.26 7.75
N THR A 123 -2.46 -4.06 8.68
CA THR A 123 -1.15 -4.71 8.55
C THR A 123 -1.20 -6.23 8.33
N ARG A 124 -2.32 -6.92 8.60
CA ARG A 124 -2.47 -8.37 8.45
C ARG A 124 -2.66 -8.83 7.01
N ASP A 125 -3.12 -7.94 6.13
CA ASP A 125 -3.29 -8.27 4.71
C ASP A 125 -1.93 -8.36 3.96
N SER A 126 -0.80 -8.15 4.64
CA SER A 126 0.56 -8.08 4.06
C SER A 126 1.52 -9.20 4.49
N GLU A 127 1.04 -10.35 5.00
CA GLU A 127 1.92 -11.53 5.17
C GLU A 127 2.30 -12.13 3.80
N GLU A 128 1.48 -11.89 2.78
CA GLU A 128 1.80 -12.29 1.42
C GLU A 128 2.93 -11.42 0.86
N LYS A 129 3.98 -12.08 0.33
CA LYS A 129 5.07 -11.40 -0.37
C LYS A 129 4.48 -10.52 -1.47
N LEU A 130 4.85 -9.24 -1.49
CA LEU A 130 4.57 -8.36 -2.62
C LEU A 130 5.81 -8.27 -3.49
N THR A 131 5.68 -8.63 -4.76
CA THR A 131 6.73 -8.47 -5.76
C THR A 131 6.20 -7.68 -6.94
N GLY A 132 7.10 -7.11 -7.72
CA GLY A 132 6.69 -6.19 -8.76
C GLY A 132 7.76 -5.89 -9.77
N ILE A 133 7.35 -5.11 -10.75
CA ILE A 133 8.24 -4.55 -11.75
C ILE A 133 8.11 -3.04 -11.78
N ILE A 134 9.23 -2.39 -12.09
CA ILE A 134 9.24 -1.00 -12.52
C ILE A 134 9.92 -0.94 -13.89
N MET A 135 9.24 -0.33 -14.85
CA MET A 135 9.68 -0.24 -16.24
C MET A 135 9.77 1.22 -16.65
N ARG A 136 10.85 1.58 -17.33
CA ARG A 136 11.00 2.83 -18.05
C ARG A 136 11.16 2.53 -19.54
N SER A 137 10.13 2.84 -20.32
CA SER A 137 10.13 2.58 -21.77
C SER A 137 9.17 3.51 -22.52
N GLN A 138 9.52 3.87 -23.74
CA GLN A 138 8.62 4.59 -24.65
C GLN A 138 7.33 3.81 -24.96
N VAL A 139 7.33 2.48 -24.83
CA VAL A 139 6.12 1.65 -25.00
C VAL A 139 5.03 2.07 -24.00
N VAL A 140 5.41 2.40 -22.76
CA VAL A 140 4.48 2.87 -21.72
C VAL A 140 3.82 4.19 -22.14
N ALA A 141 4.57 5.08 -22.79
CA ALA A 141 4.06 6.35 -23.28
C ALA A 141 3.18 6.19 -24.53
N GLY A 142 3.56 5.29 -25.43
CA GLY A 142 2.88 5.05 -26.72
C GLY A 142 1.58 4.25 -26.61
N TRP A 143 1.43 3.41 -25.58
CA TRP A 143 0.31 2.48 -25.44
C TRP A 143 -0.40 2.65 -24.07
N PRO A 144 -1.41 3.53 -23.97
CA PRO A 144 -2.15 3.75 -22.72
C PRO A 144 -2.94 2.51 -22.25
N GLY A 145 -3.30 1.61 -23.17
CA GLY A 145 -4.02 0.36 -22.90
C GLY A 145 -3.12 -0.86 -22.72
N LEU A 146 -1.84 -0.65 -22.37
CA LEU A 146 -0.91 -1.71 -22.03
C LEU A 146 -1.43 -2.48 -20.81
N LEU A 147 -1.37 -3.81 -20.87
CA LEU A 147 -1.67 -4.72 -19.78
C LEU A 147 -0.40 -5.41 -19.33
N VAL A 148 -0.35 -5.77 -18.06
CA VAL A 148 0.77 -6.48 -17.46
C VAL A 148 0.22 -7.56 -16.55
N ASP A 149 0.56 -8.80 -16.86
CA ASP A 149 0.18 -9.98 -16.09
C ASP A 149 1.42 -10.62 -15.47
N GLY A 150 1.29 -11.15 -14.26
CA GLY A 150 2.39 -11.76 -13.52
C GLY A 150 2.06 -13.20 -13.16
N TYR A 151 3.04 -14.10 -13.25
CA TYR A 151 2.87 -15.52 -12.97
C TYR A 151 3.89 -15.99 -11.92
N ASP A 152 3.49 -16.97 -11.10
CA ASP A 152 4.33 -17.59 -10.06
C ASP A 152 5.29 -18.67 -10.58
N THR A 153 5.21 -18.96 -11.87
CA THR A 153 5.94 -20.02 -12.54
C THR A 153 6.91 -19.41 -13.55
N ALA A 154 8.13 -19.94 -13.59
CA ALA A 154 9.12 -19.52 -14.57
C ALA A 154 8.82 -20.26 -15.87
N VAL A 155 8.51 -19.53 -16.93
CA VAL A 155 8.26 -20.14 -18.24
C VAL A 155 9.60 -20.51 -18.86
N ALA A 156 9.69 -21.73 -19.40
CA ALA A 156 10.93 -22.25 -19.98
C ALA A 156 11.23 -21.67 -21.37
N ASP A 157 10.19 -21.21 -22.08
CA ASP A 157 10.27 -20.64 -23.42
C ASP A 157 9.66 -19.24 -23.45
N ALA A 158 10.38 -18.26 -23.99
CA ALA A 158 9.98 -16.85 -23.93
C ALA A 158 8.85 -16.50 -24.93
N ASP A 159 8.61 -17.36 -25.91
CA ASP A 159 7.73 -17.08 -27.06
C ASP A 159 6.27 -17.53 -26.86
N SER A 160 5.98 -18.32 -25.83
CA SER A 160 4.59 -18.71 -25.50
C SER A 160 4.42 -18.98 -24.02
N ILE A 161 3.64 -18.13 -23.36
CA ILE A 161 3.07 -18.44 -22.06
C ILE A 161 1.80 -19.22 -22.35
N ASP A 162 1.85 -20.55 -22.22
CA ASP A 162 0.61 -21.30 -22.15
C ASP A 162 -0.14 -20.82 -20.90
N SER A 163 -1.30 -20.19 -21.10
CA SER A 163 -2.19 -19.69 -20.03
C SER A 163 -2.64 -20.78 -19.03
N THR A 164 -2.23 -22.03 -19.27
CA THR A 164 -2.52 -23.23 -18.49
C THR A 164 -1.36 -23.66 -17.58
N GLU A 165 -0.14 -23.15 -17.77
CA GLU A 165 1.06 -23.64 -17.07
C GLU A 165 1.45 -22.85 -15.80
N GLY A 166 0.98 -21.61 -15.65
CA GLY A 166 1.32 -20.75 -14.49
C GLY A 166 0.08 -20.19 -13.80
N ASN A 167 0.13 -20.09 -12.46
CA ASN A 167 -0.94 -19.44 -11.72
C ASN A 167 -0.79 -17.92 -11.83
N LEU A 168 -1.86 -17.26 -12.30
CA LEU A 168 -1.91 -15.80 -12.45
C LEU A 168 -1.91 -15.14 -11.06
N LEU A 169 -0.94 -14.26 -10.82
CA LEU A 169 -0.83 -13.52 -9.59
C LEU A 169 -1.79 -12.31 -9.58
N PRO A 170 -2.50 -12.04 -8.46
CA PRO A 170 -3.34 -10.86 -8.36
C PRO A 170 -2.53 -9.56 -8.48
N LEU A 171 -2.80 -8.77 -9.52
CA LEU A 171 -2.26 -7.43 -9.70
C LEU A 171 -2.94 -6.45 -8.71
N VAL A 172 -2.20 -5.96 -7.73
CA VAL A 172 -2.71 -5.05 -6.69
C VAL A 172 -2.43 -3.58 -6.95
N ARG A 173 -1.44 -3.29 -7.80
CA ARG A 173 -1.17 -1.94 -8.28
C ARG A 173 -0.62 -1.98 -9.69
N MET A 174 -1.19 -1.14 -10.55
CA MET A 174 -0.61 -0.75 -11.83
C MET A 174 -0.81 0.75 -11.96
N ASP A 175 0.28 1.49 -12.14
CA ASP A 175 0.25 2.96 -12.10
C ASP A 175 1.39 3.57 -12.92
N LYS A 176 1.14 4.74 -13.52
CA LYS A 176 2.17 5.49 -14.26
C LYS A 176 2.80 6.53 -13.32
N LEU A 177 4.07 6.31 -12.97
CA LEU A 177 4.83 7.23 -12.12
C LEU A 177 5.36 8.45 -12.88
N ALA A 178 5.55 8.29 -14.19
CA ALA A 178 5.91 9.36 -15.13
C ALA A 178 5.35 9.02 -16.52
N LYS A 179 5.64 9.85 -17.53
CA LYS A 179 5.15 9.66 -18.90
C LYS A 179 5.54 8.28 -19.48
N ASP A 180 6.75 7.83 -19.18
CA ASP A 180 7.41 6.63 -19.69
C ASP A 180 7.71 5.60 -18.57
N VAL A 181 7.27 5.84 -17.33
CA VAL A 181 7.56 4.97 -16.18
C VAL A 181 6.29 4.33 -15.65
N LEU A 182 6.27 2.99 -15.62
CA LEU A 182 5.18 2.16 -15.11
C LEU A 182 5.67 1.38 -13.89
N ILE A 183 4.84 1.31 -12.83
CA ILE A 183 5.03 0.39 -11.71
C ILE A 183 3.88 -0.61 -11.67
N CYS A 184 4.22 -1.89 -11.48
CA CYS A 184 3.28 -2.96 -11.22
C CYS A 184 3.65 -3.70 -9.93
N ILE A 185 2.67 -4.03 -9.09
CA ILE A 185 2.85 -4.82 -7.87
C ILE A 185 1.82 -5.95 -7.88
N PHE A 186 2.29 -7.16 -7.61
CA PHE A 186 1.53 -8.39 -7.52
C PHE A 186 1.53 -8.92 -6.09
N LYS A 187 0.44 -9.58 -5.70
CA LYS A 187 0.39 -10.45 -4.51
C LYS A 187 1.01 -11.80 -4.87
N GLY A 188 2.13 -12.14 -4.25
CA GLY A 188 2.92 -13.35 -4.52
C GLY A 188 4.33 -13.05 -5.03
N GLU A 189 5.08 -14.12 -5.28
CA GLU A 189 6.43 -14.06 -5.86
C GLU A 189 6.35 -14.22 -7.39
N VAL A 190 6.55 -13.12 -8.12
CA VAL A 190 6.51 -13.11 -9.57
C VAL A 190 7.79 -13.71 -10.14
N LYS A 191 7.62 -14.68 -11.05
CA LYS A 191 8.72 -15.31 -11.80
C LYS A 191 8.70 -14.98 -13.28
N THR A 192 7.52 -14.78 -13.84
CA THR A 192 7.32 -14.38 -15.24
C THR A 192 6.37 -13.20 -15.31
N VAL A 193 6.64 -12.25 -16.21
CA VAL A 193 5.77 -11.12 -16.49
C VAL A 193 5.46 -11.07 -17.98
N ASP A 194 4.18 -11.03 -18.30
CA ASP A 194 3.69 -10.83 -19.65
C ASP A 194 3.25 -9.38 -19.84
N ILE A 195 3.61 -8.78 -20.97
CA ILE A 195 3.29 -7.40 -21.32
C ILE A 195 2.67 -7.40 -22.69
N HIS A 196 1.37 -7.11 -22.73
CA HIS A 196 0.57 -7.23 -23.94
C HIS A 196 -0.39 -6.06 -24.08
N GLN A 197 -0.85 -5.82 -25.30
CA GLN A 197 -1.84 -4.81 -25.56
C GLN A 197 -3.24 -5.38 -25.33
N ASN A 198 -4.16 -4.56 -24.80
CA ASN A 198 -5.56 -4.95 -24.75
C ASN A 198 -6.07 -5.35 -26.16
N PRO A 199 -6.49 -6.62 -26.37
CA PRO A 199 -6.86 -7.13 -27.69
C PRO A 199 -8.07 -6.40 -28.31
N LYS A 200 -8.89 -5.72 -27.50
CA LYS A 200 -10.06 -4.96 -27.98
C LYS A 200 -9.72 -3.66 -28.71
N LEU A 201 -8.50 -3.15 -28.61
CA LEU A 201 -8.08 -1.91 -29.28
C LEU A 201 -7.54 -2.14 -30.70
N CYS A 202 -7.22 -3.38 -31.07
CA CYS A 202 -6.65 -3.70 -32.38
C CYS A 202 -7.70 -3.71 -33.51
N THR A 203 -8.99 -3.56 -33.21
CA THR A 203 -10.09 -3.68 -34.19
C THR A 203 -10.60 -2.35 -34.74
N LEU A 204 -9.96 -1.22 -34.41
CA LEU A 204 -10.39 0.14 -34.78
C LEU A 204 -9.39 0.89 -35.70
N GLY A 205 -8.58 0.14 -36.47
CA GLY A 205 -7.66 0.68 -37.47
C GLY A 205 -8.11 0.41 -38.90
#